data_AF-A0A9E2Y8N3-F1
#
_entry.id   AF-A0A9E2Y8N3-F1
#
_cell.length_a   1.000
_cell.length_b   1.000
_cell.length_c   1.000
_cell.angle_alpha   90.00
_cell.angle_beta   90.00
_cell.angle_gamma   90.00
#
_symmetry.space_group_name_H-M   'P 1'
#
loop_
_entity.id
_entity.type
_entity.pdbx_description
1 polymer ?
#
loop_
_entity_poly.entity_id
_entity_poly.type
_entity_poly.pdbx_seq_one_letter_code
_entity_poly.pdbx_strand_id
1 'polypeptide(L)'
;MDPVLADRLQFAFTIMFHYLFPIGTMGLAPFVAAYTWKAARSGDEETARIARFWTNIFAINFAAGVVTGIPMEFQFGTNWAAFSRRSGAVVGQPLAMESVFAFFLESVFLGVLLYRRRGLPTPFAAWSAVIVCLGSWLSGFFIVATNSWMQHPVGYSLARDGTIRLESIAAVLGSPFLRWQFAHVLTGSLLAGGFIVAGIGAYYLLSRQFEEIGRRFVRAGAVVALVFALLAVFPTGDRNGRDVTNYQPAKLAAMEGLFTTTRGAPLAIIGMPDVATRRLIDPIFVPSILSFLAYGNFD
;
A
#
# COMPACT_ATOMS: atom_id res chain seq x y z
N MET A 1 32.04 1.66 5.98
CA MET A 1 30.71 1.06 6.24
C MET A 1 30.67 -0.26 5.50
N ASP A 2 30.17 -1.32 6.13
CA ASP A 2 29.96 -2.62 5.48
C ASP A 2 29.02 -2.44 4.26
N PRO A 3 29.35 -2.97 3.05
CA PRO A 3 28.51 -2.83 1.87
C PRO A 3 27.08 -3.31 2.09
N VAL A 4 26.86 -4.41 2.82
CA VAL A 4 25.52 -4.92 3.10
C VAL A 4 24.71 -3.92 3.93
N LEU A 5 25.32 -3.29 4.93
CA LEU A 5 24.67 -2.23 5.69
C LEU A 5 24.39 -0.98 4.83
N ALA A 6 25.35 -0.58 3.99
CA ALA A 6 25.19 0.58 3.11
C ALA A 6 24.03 0.39 2.12
N ASP A 7 23.96 -0.79 1.49
CA ASP A 7 22.90 -1.17 0.56
C ASP A 7 21.53 -1.22 1.24
N ARG A 8 21.46 -1.72 2.49
CA ARG A 8 20.22 -1.70 3.28
C ARG A 8 19.75 -0.28 3.58
N LEU A 9 20.66 0.61 3.99
CA LEU A 9 20.33 2.00 4.29
C LEU A 9 19.89 2.76 3.04
N GLN A 10 20.59 2.56 1.92
CA GLN A 10 20.23 3.17 0.65
C GLN A 10 18.85 2.69 0.18
N PHE A 11 18.61 1.38 0.17
CA PHE A 11 17.32 0.82 -0.23
C PHE A 11 16.19 1.27 0.71
N ALA A 12 16.44 1.31 2.02
CA ALA A 12 15.48 1.81 3.01
C ALA A 12 15.09 3.27 2.73
N PHE A 13 16.06 4.15 2.50
CA PHE A 13 15.78 5.54 2.15
C PHE A 13 14.95 5.65 0.86
N THR A 14 15.37 4.95 -0.20
CA THR A 14 14.70 5.02 -1.50
C THR A 14 13.27 4.49 -1.42
N ILE A 15 13.04 3.31 -0.82
CA ILE A 15 11.70 2.72 -0.75
C ILE A 15 10.77 3.49 0.20
N MET A 16 11.27 3.99 1.34
CA MET A 16 10.46 4.80 2.26
C MET A 16 10.02 6.11 1.60
N PHE A 17 10.93 6.78 0.89
CA PHE A 17 10.60 8.01 0.18
C PHE A 17 9.64 7.75 -0.98
N HIS A 18 9.90 6.71 -1.78
CA HIS A 18 9.01 6.31 -2.86
C HIS A 18 7.61 6.01 -2.34
N TYR A 19 7.46 5.25 -1.24
CA TYR A 19 6.16 4.80 -0.74
C TYR A 19 5.20 5.94 -0.36
N LEU A 20 5.71 7.16 -0.10
CA LEU A 20 4.88 8.35 0.12
C LEU A 20 3.96 8.67 -1.05
N PHE A 21 4.36 8.32 -2.28
CA PHE A 21 3.64 8.69 -3.49
C PHE A 21 2.59 7.63 -3.91
N PRO A 22 2.92 6.33 -4.09
CA PRO A 22 1.93 5.31 -4.45
C PRO A 22 0.79 5.18 -3.43
N ILE A 23 1.08 5.32 -2.13
CA ILE A 23 0.03 5.29 -1.11
C ILE A 23 -0.97 6.44 -1.30
N GLY A 24 -0.47 7.61 -1.69
CA GLY A 24 -1.29 8.77 -2.01
C GLY A 24 -2.07 8.60 -3.32
N THR A 25 -1.47 8.04 -4.38
CA THR A 25 -2.20 7.83 -5.65
C THR A 25 -3.30 6.79 -5.46
N MET A 26 -3.00 5.62 -4.89
CA MET A 26 -4.00 4.59 -4.59
C MET A 26 -5.15 5.11 -3.73
N GLY A 27 -4.84 5.97 -2.76
CA GLY A 27 -5.82 6.59 -1.85
C GLY A 27 -6.67 7.68 -2.50
N LEU A 28 -6.10 8.49 -3.39
CA LEU A 28 -6.79 9.60 -4.07
C LEU A 28 -7.57 9.16 -5.31
N ALA A 29 -7.16 8.06 -5.95
CA ALA A 29 -7.77 7.55 -7.17
C ALA A 29 -9.31 7.40 -7.09
N PRO A 30 -9.90 6.86 -5.99
CA PRO A 30 -11.35 6.76 -5.85
C PRO A 30 -12.05 8.12 -5.76
N PHE A 31 -11.42 9.13 -5.17
CA PHE A 31 -11.96 10.49 -5.13
C PHE A 31 -11.97 11.10 -6.53
N VAL A 32 -10.88 10.94 -7.28
CA VAL A 32 -10.80 11.37 -8.69
C VAL A 32 -11.90 10.69 -9.51
N ALA A 33 -12.05 9.37 -9.39
CA ALA A 33 -13.10 8.61 -10.05
C ALA A 33 -14.50 9.10 -9.67
N ALA A 34 -14.79 9.24 -8.37
CA ALA A 34 -16.10 9.65 -7.86
C ALA A 34 -16.48 11.07 -8.30
N TYR A 35 -15.59 12.05 -8.16
CA TYR A 35 -15.87 13.42 -8.57
C TYR A 35 -15.97 13.56 -10.09
N THR A 36 -15.11 12.87 -10.85
CA THR A 36 -15.19 12.89 -12.32
C THR A 36 -16.49 12.25 -12.80
N TRP A 37 -16.89 11.12 -12.21
CA TRP A 37 -18.15 10.45 -12.53
C TRP A 37 -19.36 11.30 -12.17
N LYS A 38 -19.37 11.92 -10.99
CA LYS A 38 -20.45 12.81 -10.55
C LYS A 38 -20.54 14.04 -11.46
N ALA A 39 -19.42 14.66 -11.81
CA ALA A 39 -19.38 15.77 -12.77
C ALA A 39 -19.94 15.34 -14.12
N ALA A 40 -19.59 14.13 -14.57
CA ALA A 40 -20.04 13.61 -15.85
C ALA A 40 -21.55 13.36 -15.92
N ARG A 41 -22.15 12.91 -14.82
CA ARG A 41 -23.60 12.65 -14.74
C ARG A 41 -24.42 13.92 -14.51
N SER A 42 -23.95 14.82 -13.66
CA SER A 42 -24.71 16.02 -13.27
C SER A 42 -24.52 17.21 -14.20
N GLY A 43 -23.40 17.28 -14.93
CA GLY A 43 -23.03 18.48 -15.69
C GLY A 43 -22.66 19.68 -14.81
N ASP A 44 -22.52 19.50 -13.50
CA ASP A 44 -22.19 20.57 -12.56
C ASP A 44 -20.73 21.03 -12.72
N GLU A 45 -20.54 22.30 -13.07
CA GLU A 45 -19.23 22.89 -13.30
C GLU A 45 -18.41 22.98 -12.00
N GLU A 46 -19.04 23.11 -10.83
CA GLU A 46 -18.32 23.09 -9.56
C GLU A 46 -17.70 21.71 -9.28
N THR A 47 -18.49 20.64 -9.43
CA THR A 47 -17.98 19.27 -9.31
C THR A 47 -16.92 18.98 -10.37
N ALA A 48 -17.05 19.52 -11.59
CA ALA A 48 -16.03 19.39 -12.62
C ALA A 48 -14.71 20.10 -12.25
N ARG A 49 -14.77 21.28 -11.60
CA ARG A 49 -13.59 21.95 -11.04
C ARG A 49 -12.93 21.13 -9.94
N ILE A 50 -13.72 20.56 -9.03
CA ILE A 50 -13.23 19.69 -7.95
C ILE A 50 -12.55 18.44 -8.54
N ALA A 51 -13.15 17.82 -9.56
CA ALA A 51 -12.55 16.68 -10.25
C ALA A 51 -11.18 17.03 -10.84
N ARG A 52 -11.08 18.16 -11.57
CA ARG A 52 -9.81 18.64 -12.14
C ARG A 52 -8.77 18.96 -11.07
N PHE A 53 -9.18 19.55 -9.95
CA PHE A 53 -8.29 19.82 -8.82
C PHE A 53 -7.65 18.53 -8.29
N TRP A 54 -8.46 17.50 -8.01
CA TRP A 54 -7.95 16.23 -7.53
C TRP A 54 -7.15 15.46 -8.58
N THR A 55 -7.54 15.53 -9.86
CA THR A 55 -6.74 14.96 -10.96
C THR A 55 -5.35 15.59 -11.05
N ASN A 56 -5.23 16.90 -10.85
CA ASN A 56 -3.93 17.59 -10.86
C ASN A 56 -3.05 17.17 -9.67
N ILE A 57 -3.62 17.10 -8.45
CA ILE A 57 -2.88 16.62 -7.28
C ILE A 57 -2.44 15.17 -7.48
N PHE A 58 -3.35 14.32 -7.97
CA PHE A 58 -3.06 12.94 -8.30
C PHE A 58 -1.92 12.84 -9.32
N ALA A 59 -1.95 13.64 -10.38
CA ALA A 59 -0.92 13.62 -11.42
C ALA A 59 0.46 14.04 -10.92
N ILE A 60 0.54 15.06 -10.06
CA ILE A 60 1.81 15.46 -9.42
C ILE A 60 2.35 14.33 -8.56
N ASN A 61 1.49 13.72 -7.74
CA ASN A 61 1.85 12.62 -6.87
C ASN A 61 2.29 11.39 -7.68
N PHE A 62 1.56 11.07 -8.76
CA PHE A 62 1.90 10.01 -9.71
C PHE A 62 3.27 10.24 -10.33
N ALA A 63 3.52 11.45 -10.87
CA ALA A 63 4.81 11.79 -11.47
C ALA A 63 5.98 11.65 -10.48
N ALA A 64 5.81 12.10 -9.24
CA ALA A 64 6.81 11.92 -8.19
C ALA A 64 7.03 10.43 -7.85
N GLY A 65 5.95 9.64 -7.84
CA GLY A 65 6.01 8.18 -7.76
C GLY A 65 6.85 7.56 -8.86
N VAL A 66 6.67 7.97 -10.12
CA VAL A 66 7.46 7.49 -11.27
C VAL A 66 8.95 7.80 -11.08
N VAL A 67 9.26 9.06 -10.78
CA VAL A 67 10.64 9.54 -10.61
C VAL A 67 11.37 8.81 -9.49
N THR A 68 10.66 8.43 -8.43
CA THR A 68 11.24 7.71 -7.28
C THR A 68 11.20 6.19 -7.43
N GLY A 69 10.28 5.66 -8.24
CA GLY A 69 10.13 4.22 -8.49
C GLY A 69 11.20 3.67 -9.43
N ILE A 70 11.59 4.45 -10.46
CA ILE A 70 12.63 4.03 -11.41
C ILE A 70 13.96 3.69 -10.69
N PRO A 71 14.51 4.56 -9.82
CA PRO A 71 15.71 4.22 -9.04
C PRO A 71 15.52 2.97 -8.16
N MET A 72 14.34 2.79 -7.56
CA MET A 72 14.04 1.65 -6.70
C MET A 72 14.05 0.32 -7.49
N GLU A 73 13.47 0.31 -8.68
CA GLU A 73 13.49 -0.86 -9.58
C GLU A 73 14.93 -1.24 -9.96
N PHE A 74 15.76 -0.27 -10.33
CA PHE A 74 17.16 -0.52 -10.68
C PHE A 74 18.01 -1.00 -9.50
N GLN A 75 17.68 -0.59 -8.26
CA GLN A 75 18.41 -1.04 -7.06
C GLN A 75 18.34 -2.55 -6.83
N PHE A 76 17.28 -3.24 -7.27
CA PHE A 76 17.25 -4.71 -7.25
C PHE A 76 18.39 -5.30 -8.08
N GLY A 77 18.72 -4.70 -9.22
CA GLY A 77 19.80 -5.15 -10.10
C GLY A 77 21.19 -4.72 -9.62
N THR A 78 21.35 -3.46 -9.23
CA THR A 78 22.67 -2.86 -8.93
C THR A 78 23.20 -3.27 -7.56
N ASN A 79 22.36 -3.24 -6.53
CA ASN A 79 22.77 -3.49 -5.14
C ASN A 79 22.44 -4.93 -4.70
N TRP A 80 21.39 -5.53 -5.27
CA TRP A 80 20.92 -6.87 -4.89
C TRP A 80 21.09 -7.91 -6.01
N ALA A 81 22.18 -7.83 -6.77
CA ALA A 81 22.42 -8.66 -7.96
C ALA A 81 22.32 -10.18 -7.71
N ALA A 82 22.79 -10.67 -6.56
CA ALA A 82 22.70 -12.09 -6.21
C ALA A 82 21.24 -12.54 -5.95
N PHE A 83 20.43 -11.69 -5.31
CA PHE A 83 19.01 -11.91 -5.13
C PHE A 83 18.30 -11.94 -6.48
N SER A 84 18.58 -10.97 -7.35
CA SER A 84 17.99 -10.86 -8.68
C SER A 84 18.35 -12.05 -9.58
N ARG A 85 19.61 -12.51 -9.57
CA ARG A 85 20.02 -13.72 -10.31
C ARG A 85 19.31 -14.98 -9.85
N ARG A 86 19.06 -15.12 -8.53
CA ARG A 86 18.44 -16.33 -7.98
C ARG A 86 16.93 -16.32 -8.09
N SER A 87 16.28 -15.20 -7.82
CA SER A 87 14.81 -15.09 -7.67
C SER A 87 14.11 -14.38 -8.81
N GLY A 88 14.85 -13.79 -9.76
CA GLY A 88 14.30 -12.96 -10.83
C GLY A 88 13.26 -13.65 -11.71
N ALA A 89 13.33 -14.98 -11.87
CA ALA A 89 12.32 -15.73 -12.61
C ALA A 89 10.92 -15.68 -11.98
N VAL A 90 10.83 -15.47 -10.66
CA VAL A 90 9.55 -15.34 -9.94
C VAL A 90 9.25 -13.86 -9.66
N VAL A 91 10.16 -13.16 -8.98
CA VAL A 91 9.97 -11.77 -8.54
C VAL A 91 9.88 -10.81 -9.72
N GLY A 92 10.58 -11.08 -10.82
CA GLY A 92 10.52 -10.25 -12.02
C GLY A 92 9.16 -10.29 -12.72
N GLN A 93 8.34 -11.33 -12.51
CA GLN A 93 7.05 -11.45 -13.20
C GLN A 93 6.03 -10.42 -12.70
N PRO A 94 5.67 -10.35 -11.40
CA PRO A 94 4.76 -9.30 -10.93
C PRO A 94 5.30 -7.89 -11.17
N LEU A 95 6.61 -7.66 -11.02
CA LEU A 95 7.23 -6.35 -11.32
C LEU A 95 7.04 -5.95 -12.79
N ALA A 96 7.25 -6.86 -13.74
CA ALA A 96 6.99 -6.58 -15.15
C ALA A 96 5.49 -6.35 -15.42
N MET A 97 4.61 -7.13 -14.76
CA MET A 97 3.15 -6.98 -14.89
C MET A 97 2.66 -5.63 -14.36
N GLU A 98 3.25 -5.12 -13.28
CA GLU A 98 2.99 -3.78 -12.77
C GLU A 98 3.25 -2.73 -13.84
N SER A 99 4.44 -2.74 -14.43
CA SER A 99 4.84 -1.76 -15.46
C SER A 99 3.99 -1.84 -16.72
N VAL A 100 3.72 -3.05 -17.22
CA VAL A 100 3.03 -3.26 -18.50
C VAL A 100 1.51 -3.10 -18.39
N PHE A 101 0.88 -3.66 -17.36
CA PHE A 101 -0.58 -3.69 -17.26
C PHE A 101 -1.16 -2.56 -16.42
N ALA A 102 -0.51 -2.20 -15.31
CA ALA A 102 -1.07 -1.22 -14.40
C ALA A 102 -0.56 0.19 -14.71
N PHE A 103 0.76 0.37 -14.71
CA PHE A 103 1.38 1.68 -14.90
C PHE A 103 1.08 2.29 -16.27
N PHE A 104 1.15 1.50 -17.33
CA PHE A 104 0.81 1.96 -18.68
C PHE A 104 -0.66 2.35 -18.79
N LEU A 105 -1.55 1.52 -18.25
CA LEU A 105 -2.98 1.78 -18.22
C LEU A 105 -3.29 3.09 -17.47
N GLU A 106 -2.72 3.25 -16.28
CA GLU A 106 -2.86 4.46 -15.48
C GLU A 106 -2.33 5.70 -16.23
N SER A 107 -1.14 5.62 -16.82
CA SER A 107 -0.50 6.73 -17.54
C SER A 107 -1.33 7.20 -18.75
N VAL A 108 -1.84 6.26 -19.55
CA VAL A 108 -2.64 6.56 -20.75
C VAL A 108 -3.94 7.26 -20.37
N PHE A 109 -4.69 6.68 -19.42
CA PHE A 109 -5.99 7.22 -19.04
C PHE A 109 -5.87 8.49 -18.18
N LEU A 110 -4.80 8.63 -17.40
CA LEU A 110 -4.49 9.90 -16.72
C LEU A 110 -4.18 11.01 -17.73
N GLY A 111 -3.44 10.71 -18.80
CA GLY A 111 -3.21 11.63 -19.91
C GLY A 111 -4.52 12.14 -20.53
N VAL A 112 -5.52 11.26 -20.69
CA VAL A 112 -6.86 11.64 -21.15
C VAL A 112 -7.54 12.62 -20.18
N LEU A 113 -7.42 12.39 -18.87
CA LEU A 113 -8.03 13.25 -17.86
C LEU A 113 -7.37 14.64 -17.79
N LEU A 114 -6.04 14.70 -17.93
CA LEU A 114 -5.28 15.94 -17.88
C LEU A 114 -5.44 16.78 -19.14
N TYR A 115 -5.33 16.18 -20.31
CA TYR A 115 -5.32 16.88 -21.60
C TYR A 115 -6.66 16.83 -22.32
N ARG A 116 -7.76 16.78 -21.55
CA ARG A 116 -9.11 16.69 -22.10
C ARG A 116 -9.36 17.83 -23.10
N ARG A 117 -9.39 17.51 -24.40
CA ARG A 117 -9.74 18.47 -25.46
C ARG A 117 -11.23 18.84 -25.39
N ARG A 118 -11.57 20.06 -25.83
CA ARG A 118 -12.97 20.44 -26.13
C ARG A 118 -13.55 19.43 -27.11
N GLY A 119 -14.62 18.74 -26.72
CA GLY A 119 -15.30 17.72 -27.53
C GLY A 119 -15.16 16.26 -27.06
N LEU A 120 -14.34 15.96 -26.05
CA LEU A 120 -14.29 14.59 -25.50
C LEU A 120 -15.60 14.22 -24.79
N PRO A 121 -16.23 13.07 -25.15
CA PRO A 121 -17.48 12.63 -24.55
C PRO A 121 -17.35 12.52 -23.04
N THR A 122 -18.31 13.12 -22.34
CA THR A 122 -18.37 13.13 -20.88
C THR A 122 -18.36 11.72 -20.24
N PRO A 123 -19.03 10.69 -20.80
CA PRO A 123 -18.92 9.32 -20.31
C PRO A 123 -17.51 8.72 -20.45
N PHE A 124 -16.77 9.07 -21.51
CA PHE A 124 -15.42 8.55 -21.72
C PHE A 124 -14.47 9.05 -20.63
N ALA A 125 -14.53 10.34 -20.28
CA ALA A 125 -13.74 10.89 -19.17
C ALA A 125 -14.08 10.22 -17.82
N ALA A 126 -15.36 9.91 -17.58
CA ALA A 126 -15.77 9.20 -16.36
C ALA A 126 -15.17 7.80 -16.29
N TRP A 127 -15.22 7.03 -17.39
CA TRP A 127 -14.58 5.72 -17.46
C TRP A 127 -13.06 5.78 -17.35
N SER A 128 -12.42 6.79 -17.96
CA SER A 128 -10.98 7.01 -17.79
C SER A 128 -10.60 7.16 -16.32
N ALA A 129 -11.37 7.91 -15.53
CA ALA A 129 -11.10 8.08 -14.11
C ALA A 129 -11.27 6.79 -13.30
N VAL A 130 -12.25 5.96 -13.65
CA VAL A 130 -12.41 4.63 -13.06
C VAL A 130 -11.25 3.72 -13.43
N ILE A 131 -10.81 3.73 -14.69
CA ILE A 131 -9.68 2.93 -15.15
C ILE A 131 -8.37 3.35 -14.47
N VAL A 132 -8.13 4.66 -14.30
CA VAL A 132 -7.00 5.17 -13.51
C VAL A 132 -7.05 4.61 -12.09
N CYS A 133 -8.22 4.64 -11.44
CA CYS A 133 -8.38 4.11 -10.09
C CYS A 133 -8.08 2.60 -10.00
N LEU A 134 -8.61 1.81 -10.94
CA LEU A 134 -8.37 0.37 -10.98
C LEU A 134 -6.91 0.06 -11.34
N GLY A 135 -6.29 0.86 -12.21
CA GLY A 135 -4.88 0.77 -12.56
C GLY A 135 -3.97 0.99 -11.35
N SER A 136 -4.19 2.05 -10.56
CA SER A 136 -3.41 2.31 -9.34
C SER A 136 -3.53 1.15 -8.34
N TRP A 137 -4.73 0.59 -8.16
CA TRP A 137 -4.93 -0.57 -7.27
C TRP A 137 -4.29 -1.84 -7.81
N LEU A 138 -4.31 -2.05 -9.13
CA LEU A 138 -3.68 -3.19 -9.78
C LEU A 138 -2.15 -3.11 -9.71
N SER A 139 -1.55 -1.91 -9.81
CA SER A 139 -0.10 -1.72 -9.57
C SER A 139 0.24 -2.10 -8.14
N GLY A 140 -0.52 -1.56 -7.17
CA GLY A 140 -0.39 -1.94 -5.76
C GLY A 140 -0.50 -3.45 -5.54
N PHE A 141 -1.38 -4.14 -6.26
CA PHE A 141 -1.52 -5.60 -6.16
C PHE A 141 -0.26 -6.33 -6.61
N PHE A 142 0.31 -5.98 -7.76
CA PHE A 142 1.50 -6.65 -8.28
C PHE A 142 2.76 -6.41 -7.44
N ILE A 143 2.99 -5.18 -6.96
CA ILE A 143 4.15 -4.90 -6.10
C ILE A 143 4.01 -5.57 -4.74
N VAL A 144 2.79 -5.63 -4.19
CA VAL A 144 2.53 -6.36 -2.93
C VAL A 144 2.61 -7.87 -3.16
N ALA A 145 2.28 -8.39 -4.35
CA ALA A 145 2.52 -9.80 -4.69
C ALA A 145 4.00 -10.17 -4.63
N THR A 146 4.87 -9.31 -5.14
CA THR A 146 6.33 -9.46 -5.00
C THR A 146 6.75 -9.51 -3.53
N ASN A 147 6.31 -8.54 -2.72
CA ASN A 147 6.65 -8.51 -1.29
C ASN A 147 6.06 -9.70 -0.52
N SER A 148 4.84 -10.13 -0.85
CA SER A 148 4.20 -11.30 -0.27
C SER A 148 5.00 -12.56 -0.56
N TRP A 149 5.48 -12.73 -1.79
CA TRP A 149 6.31 -13.86 -2.17
C TRP A 149 7.66 -13.84 -1.43
N MET A 150 8.27 -12.67 -1.27
CA MET A 150 9.50 -12.52 -0.47
C MET A 150 9.30 -12.91 1.01
N GLN A 151 8.07 -12.80 1.53
CA GLN A 151 7.73 -13.15 2.90
C GLN A 151 7.30 -14.62 3.06
N HIS A 152 6.49 -15.13 2.14
CA HIS A 152 6.00 -16.51 2.13
C HIS A 152 6.05 -17.07 0.70
N PRO A 153 7.22 -17.61 0.28
CA PRO A 153 7.44 -18.08 -1.08
C PRO A 153 6.55 -19.27 -1.42
N VAL A 154 5.81 -19.17 -2.54
CA VAL A 154 4.96 -20.23 -3.10
C VAL A 154 5.12 -20.31 -4.61
N GLY A 155 4.68 -21.42 -5.23
CA GLY A 155 4.65 -21.57 -6.69
C GLY A 155 6.03 -21.59 -7.36
N TYR A 156 7.05 -22.09 -6.67
CA TYR A 156 8.43 -22.13 -7.15
C TYR A 156 9.11 -23.47 -6.85
N SER A 157 10.16 -23.80 -7.61
CA SER A 157 11.11 -24.87 -7.30
C SER A 157 12.55 -24.39 -7.29
N LEU A 158 13.40 -25.13 -6.57
CA LEU A 158 14.83 -24.89 -6.51
C LEU A 158 15.55 -25.78 -7.52
N ALA A 159 16.29 -25.16 -8.44
CA ALA A 159 17.17 -25.86 -9.36
C ALA A 159 18.45 -26.33 -8.66
N ARG A 160 19.17 -27.26 -9.29
CA ARG A 160 20.40 -27.85 -8.74
C ARG A 160 21.53 -26.83 -8.49
N ASP A 161 21.53 -25.73 -9.22
CA ASP A 161 22.48 -24.62 -9.08
C ASP A 161 22.06 -23.57 -8.04
N GLY A 162 20.94 -23.80 -7.33
CA GLY A 162 20.39 -22.89 -6.33
C GLY A 162 19.57 -21.73 -6.92
N THR A 163 19.28 -21.74 -8.23
CA THR A 163 18.35 -20.78 -8.85
C THR A 163 16.89 -21.16 -8.55
N ILE A 164 16.05 -20.16 -8.36
CA ILE A 164 14.61 -20.32 -8.11
C ILE A 164 13.88 -20.22 -9.44
N ARG A 165 13.10 -21.25 -9.77
CA ARG A 165 12.28 -21.34 -10.98
C ARG A 165 10.82 -21.12 -10.64
N LEU A 166 10.13 -20.39 -11.49
CA LEU A 166 8.69 -20.22 -11.39
C LEU A 166 7.98 -21.49 -11.88
N GLU A 167 7.13 -22.06 -11.04
CA GLU A 167 6.27 -23.17 -11.42
C GLU A 167 4.85 -22.71 -11.73
N SER A 168 4.33 -21.75 -10.96
CA SER A 168 2.96 -21.27 -11.13
C SER A 168 2.83 -19.82 -10.70
N ILE A 169 2.69 -18.92 -11.69
CA ILE A 169 2.35 -17.53 -11.43
C ILE A 169 0.97 -17.39 -10.77
N ALA A 170 0.04 -18.31 -11.09
CA ALA A 170 -1.27 -18.33 -10.47
C ALA A 170 -1.19 -18.65 -8.97
N ALA A 171 -0.26 -19.52 -8.55
CA ALA A 171 -0.03 -19.77 -7.12
C ALA A 171 0.57 -18.55 -6.41
N VAL A 172 1.48 -17.82 -7.07
CA VAL A 172 2.06 -16.57 -6.53
C VAL A 172 0.99 -15.49 -6.37
N LEU A 173 0.23 -15.20 -7.41
CA LEU A 173 -0.83 -14.17 -7.41
C LEU A 173 -2.09 -14.58 -6.62
N GLY A 174 -2.29 -15.89 -6.40
CA GLY A 174 -3.40 -16.46 -5.63
C GLY A 174 -3.06 -16.78 -4.18
N SER A 175 -1.87 -16.42 -3.70
CA SER A 175 -1.38 -16.78 -2.36
C SER A 175 -2.32 -16.28 -1.25
N PRO A 176 -2.64 -17.11 -0.23
CA PRO A 176 -3.40 -16.68 0.93
C PRO A 176 -2.76 -15.49 1.67
N PHE A 177 -1.42 -15.49 1.79
CA PHE A 177 -0.67 -14.42 2.44
C PHE A 177 -0.85 -13.08 1.71
N LEU A 178 -0.81 -13.12 0.37
CA LEU A 178 -1.01 -11.93 -0.47
C LEU A 178 -2.41 -11.34 -0.26
N ARG A 179 -3.43 -12.18 -0.11
CA ARG A 179 -4.82 -11.72 0.02
C ARG A 179 -5.00 -10.74 1.17
N TRP A 180 -4.54 -11.10 2.37
CA TRP A 180 -4.68 -10.24 3.54
C TRP A 180 -3.66 -9.10 3.55
N GLN A 181 -2.45 -9.35 3.07
CA GLN A 181 -1.44 -8.32 2.96
C GLN A 181 -1.87 -7.20 2.00
N PHE A 182 -2.35 -7.53 0.79
CA PHE A 182 -2.84 -6.54 -0.16
C PHE A 182 -4.10 -5.83 0.35
N ALA A 183 -5.05 -6.56 0.94
CA ALA A 183 -6.23 -5.93 1.54
C ALA A 183 -5.86 -4.91 2.62
N HIS A 184 -4.85 -5.22 3.44
CA HIS A 184 -4.36 -4.30 4.47
C HIS A 184 -3.63 -3.08 3.87
N VAL A 185 -2.78 -3.29 2.86
CA VAL A 185 -2.09 -2.19 2.15
C VAL A 185 -3.10 -1.27 1.45
N LEU A 186 -4.08 -1.82 0.73
CA LEU A 186 -5.12 -1.06 0.07
C LEU A 186 -5.99 -0.29 1.08
N THR A 187 -6.32 -0.90 2.21
CA THR A 187 -7.05 -0.22 3.29
C THR A 187 -6.24 0.94 3.85
N GLY A 188 -4.94 0.73 4.08
CA GLY A 188 -4.02 1.79 4.53
C GLY A 188 -3.90 2.94 3.54
N SER A 189 -3.88 2.66 2.22
CA SER A 189 -3.83 3.71 1.21
C SER A 189 -5.13 4.52 1.13
N LEU A 190 -6.29 3.86 1.25
CA LEU A 190 -7.59 4.54 1.30
C LEU A 190 -7.77 5.37 2.56
N LEU A 191 -7.26 4.88 3.69
CA LEU A 191 -7.15 5.65 4.93
C LEU A 191 -6.30 6.92 4.73
N ALA A 192 -5.11 6.77 4.14
CA ALA A 192 -4.22 7.90 3.84
C ALA A 192 -4.89 8.91 2.89
N GLY A 193 -5.52 8.44 1.81
CA GLY A 193 -6.28 9.27 0.88
C GLY A 193 -7.41 10.04 1.58
N GLY A 194 -8.16 9.38 2.47
CA GLY A 194 -9.18 10.03 3.30
C GLY A 194 -8.62 11.16 4.16
N PHE A 195 -7.48 10.94 4.82
CA PHE A 195 -6.81 11.97 5.61
C PHE A 195 -6.24 13.11 4.76
N ILE A 196 -5.71 12.84 3.56
CA ILE A 196 -5.24 13.89 2.63
C ILE A 196 -6.42 14.79 2.22
N VAL A 197 -7.54 14.20 1.82
CA VAL A 197 -8.75 14.94 1.42
C VAL A 197 -9.31 15.74 2.60
N ALA A 198 -9.43 15.13 3.77
CA ALA A 198 -9.90 15.82 4.98
C ALA A 198 -8.94 16.93 5.41
N GLY A 199 -7.63 16.72 5.32
CA GLY A 199 -6.60 17.68 5.69
C GLY A 199 -6.65 18.94 4.82
N ILE A 200 -6.76 18.78 3.50
CA ILE A 200 -6.94 19.92 2.57
C ILE A 200 -8.26 20.64 2.87
N GLY A 201 -9.34 19.89 3.13
CA GLY A 201 -10.62 20.48 3.53
C GLY A 201 -10.54 21.29 4.83
N ALA A 202 -9.86 20.75 5.85
CA ALA A 202 -9.66 21.41 7.13
C ALA A 202 -8.82 22.67 6.98
N TYR A 203 -7.77 22.63 6.15
CA TYR A 203 -6.97 23.80 5.82
C TYR A 203 -7.84 24.92 5.23
N TYR A 204 -8.71 24.62 4.26
CA TYR A 204 -9.66 25.60 3.69
C TYR A 204 -10.59 26.22 4.74
N LEU A 205 -11.14 25.42 5.65
CA LEU A 205 -11.97 25.93 6.73
C LEU A 205 -11.20 26.82 7.71
N LEU A 206 -10.00 26.39 8.14
CA LEU A 206 -9.18 27.14 9.09
C LEU A 206 -8.65 28.45 8.50
N SER A 207 -8.36 28.46 7.20
CA SER A 207 -7.94 29.66 6.46
C SER A 207 -9.12 30.55 6.04
N ARG A 208 -10.37 30.15 6.31
CA ARG A 208 -11.60 30.84 5.87
C ARG A 208 -11.66 31.06 4.35
N GLN A 209 -11.18 30.08 3.60
CA GLN A 209 -11.21 30.07 2.14
C GLN A 209 -12.03 28.88 1.63
N PHE A 210 -12.78 29.05 0.55
CA PHE A 210 -13.55 27.96 -0.10
C PHE A 210 -14.36 27.09 0.87
N GLU A 211 -14.99 27.69 1.89
CA GLU A 211 -15.48 26.95 3.05
C GLU A 211 -16.52 25.87 2.72
N GLU A 212 -17.37 26.09 1.72
CA GLU A 212 -18.34 25.07 1.30
C GLU A 212 -17.65 23.82 0.74
N ILE A 213 -16.61 24.02 -0.07
CA ILE A 213 -15.78 22.93 -0.60
C ILE A 213 -15.00 22.28 0.55
N GLY A 214 -14.44 23.08 1.46
CA GLY A 214 -13.74 22.61 2.65
C GLY A 214 -14.60 21.68 3.51
N ARG A 215 -15.85 22.06 3.79
CA ARG A 215 -16.82 21.23 4.53
C ARG A 215 -17.09 19.91 3.82
N ARG A 216 -17.25 19.92 2.48
CA ARG A 216 -17.46 18.71 1.68
C ARG A 216 -16.23 17.78 1.72
N PHE A 217 -15.02 18.34 1.63
CA PHE A 217 -13.77 17.58 1.70
C PHE A 217 -13.55 16.96 3.08
N VAL A 218 -13.72 17.71 4.16
CA VAL A 218 -13.65 17.17 5.53
C VAL A 218 -14.64 16.03 5.71
N ARG A 219 -15.90 16.22 5.31
CA ARG A 219 -16.92 15.18 5.45
C ARG A 219 -16.57 13.92 4.65
N ALA A 220 -16.21 14.07 3.37
CA ALA A 220 -15.88 12.92 2.52
C ALA A 220 -14.62 12.20 3.03
N GLY A 221 -13.55 12.94 3.31
CA GLY A 221 -12.30 12.40 3.79
C GLY A 221 -12.42 11.73 5.16
N ALA A 222 -13.12 12.34 6.11
CA ALA A 222 -13.32 11.78 7.45
C ALA A 222 -14.17 10.51 7.44
N VAL A 223 -15.22 10.45 6.60
CA VAL A 223 -16.02 9.22 6.46
C VAL A 223 -15.18 8.09 5.88
N VAL A 224 -14.42 8.35 4.82
CA VAL A 224 -13.50 7.36 4.23
C VAL A 224 -12.46 6.93 5.26
N ALA A 225 -11.80 7.87 5.93
CA ALA A 225 -10.80 7.57 6.95
C ALA A 225 -11.39 6.74 8.09
N LEU A 226 -12.59 7.06 8.59
CA LEU A 226 -13.23 6.27 9.64
C LEU A 226 -13.52 4.84 9.20
N VAL A 227 -14.12 4.66 8.01
CA VAL A 227 -14.44 3.33 7.47
C VAL A 227 -13.18 2.49 7.31
N PHE A 228 -12.14 3.04 6.67
CA PHE A 228 -10.91 2.29 6.42
C PHE A 228 -10.03 2.16 7.66
N ALA A 229 -10.13 3.04 8.66
CA ALA A 229 -9.49 2.82 9.96
C ALA A 229 -10.09 1.60 10.68
N LEU A 230 -11.41 1.45 10.66
CA LEU A 230 -12.08 0.26 11.21
C LEU A 230 -11.66 -1.00 10.46
N LEU A 231 -11.67 -0.97 9.12
CA LEU A 231 -11.22 -2.08 8.28
C LEU A 231 -9.73 -2.41 8.45
N ALA A 232 -8.90 -1.41 8.74
CA ALA A 232 -7.47 -1.57 8.99
C ALA A 232 -7.24 -2.36 10.27
N VAL A 233 -8.00 -2.07 11.33
CA VAL A 233 -7.97 -2.83 12.58
C VAL A 233 -8.56 -4.23 12.36
N PHE A 234 -9.80 -4.30 11.87
CA PHE A 234 -10.50 -5.55 11.59
C PHE A 234 -11.40 -5.42 10.34
N PRO A 235 -11.30 -6.33 9.36
CA PRO A 235 -10.60 -7.61 9.45
C PRO A 235 -9.14 -7.57 8.97
N THR A 236 -8.69 -6.54 8.25
CA THR A 236 -7.47 -6.67 7.46
C THR A 236 -6.21 -6.78 8.30
N GLY A 237 -6.08 -5.97 9.37
CA GLY A 237 -4.94 -6.00 10.29
C GLY A 237 -4.90 -7.28 11.12
N ASP A 238 -6.01 -7.63 11.78
CA ASP A 238 -6.14 -8.91 12.51
C ASP A 238 -5.79 -10.12 11.65
N ARG A 239 -6.37 -10.23 10.45
CA ARG A 239 -6.12 -11.39 9.57
C ARG A 239 -4.69 -11.44 9.05
N ASN A 240 -4.12 -10.30 8.67
CA ASN A 240 -2.72 -10.23 8.28
C ASN A 240 -1.78 -10.55 9.46
N GLY A 241 -2.12 -10.14 10.68
CA GLY A 241 -1.39 -10.50 11.90
C GLY A 241 -1.43 -12.01 12.19
N ARG A 242 -2.56 -12.67 11.94
CA ARG A 242 -2.66 -14.14 12.01
C ARG A 242 -1.84 -14.85 10.96
N ASP A 243 -1.77 -14.32 9.74
CA ASP A 243 -0.86 -14.86 8.72
C ASP A 243 0.60 -14.73 9.15
N VAL A 244 1.00 -13.58 9.73
CA VAL A 244 2.34 -13.43 10.33
C VAL A 244 2.54 -14.42 11.48
N THR A 245 1.54 -14.65 12.32
CA THR A 245 1.60 -15.66 13.39
C THR A 245 1.90 -17.05 12.85
N ASN A 246 1.15 -17.48 11.83
CA ASN A 246 1.21 -18.83 11.29
C ASN A 246 2.46 -19.09 10.44
N TYR A 247 2.86 -18.11 9.63
CA TYR A 247 3.93 -18.28 8.64
C TYR A 247 5.27 -17.66 9.08
N GLN A 248 5.25 -16.67 9.99
CA GLN A 248 6.43 -15.92 10.43
C GLN A 248 6.41 -15.61 11.95
N PRO A 249 6.29 -16.62 12.83
CA PRO A 249 6.12 -16.39 14.28
C PRO A 249 7.27 -15.59 14.92
N ALA A 250 8.50 -15.70 14.38
CA ALA A 250 9.64 -14.91 14.84
C ALA A 250 9.43 -13.40 14.63
N LYS A 251 8.72 -13.00 13.56
CA LYS A 251 8.40 -11.60 13.27
C LYS A 251 7.36 -11.07 14.25
N LEU A 252 6.31 -11.85 14.55
CA LEU A 252 5.34 -11.49 15.59
C LEU A 252 6.01 -11.36 16.96
N ALA A 253 6.83 -12.35 17.34
CA ALA A 253 7.56 -12.33 18.59
C ALA A 253 8.44 -11.08 18.72
N ALA A 254 9.10 -10.66 17.63
CA ALA A 254 9.88 -9.43 17.60
C ALA A 254 9.01 -8.16 17.68
N MET A 255 7.85 -8.12 17.02
CA MET A 255 6.89 -7.01 17.10
C MET A 255 6.39 -6.78 18.53
N GLU A 256 6.16 -7.88 19.26
CA GLU A 256 5.57 -7.87 20.60
C GLU A 256 6.62 -7.96 21.73
N GLY A 257 7.91 -8.02 21.38
CA GLY A 257 9.01 -8.23 22.34
C GLY A 257 8.89 -9.51 23.16
N LEU A 258 8.26 -10.55 22.60
CA LEU A 258 8.06 -11.85 23.24
C LEU A 258 9.29 -12.75 23.05
N PHE A 259 10.20 -12.76 24.04
CA PHE A 259 11.44 -13.54 23.97
C PHE A 259 11.29 -15.03 24.28
N THR A 260 10.20 -15.43 24.95
CA THR A 260 9.98 -16.81 25.40
C THR A 260 8.55 -17.23 25.09
N THR A 261 8.40 -18.40 24.46
CA THR A 261 7.09 -19.00 24.18
C THR A 261 6.33 -19.21 25.49
N THR A 262 5.13 -18.64 25.55
CA THR A 262 4.32 -18.58 26.77
C THR A 262 2.85 -18.84 26.41
N ARG A 263 2.13 -19.56 27.25
CA ARG A 263 0.67 -19.71 27.15
C ARG A 263 -0.01 -18.45 27.66
N GLY A 264 -1.10 -18.03 27.01
CA GLY A 264 -1.75 -16.75 27.31
C GLY A 264 -0.79 -15.57 27.18
N ALA A 265 -0.09 -15.47 26.05
CA ALA A 265 0.91 -14.44 25.83
C ALA A 265 0.29 -13.02 25.97
N PRO A 266 0.92 -12.12 26.72
CA PRO A 266 0.44 -10.75 26.86
C PRO A 266 0.74 -9.93 25.59
N LEU A 267 -0.10 -8.94 25.31
CA LEU A 267 0.17 -7.91 24.31
C LEU A 267 0.91 -6.75 24.96
N ALA A 268 2.02 -6.28 24.40
CA ALA A 268 2.71 -5.08 24.87
C ALA A 268 2.13 -3.83 24.18
N ILE A 269 1.49 -2.93 24.94
CA ILE A 269 1.05 -1.64 24.38
C ILE A 269 2.26 -0.71 24.18
N ILE A 270 3.15 -0.68 25.17
CA ILE A 270 4.40 0.08 25.18
C ILE A 270 5.45 -0.79 25.86
N GLY A 271 6.71 -0.67 25.43
CA GLY A 271 7.88 -1.18 26.13
C GLY A 271 9.12 -1.08 25.24
N MET A 272 10.31 -1.08 25.84
CA MET A 272 11.57 -1.04 25.11
C MET A 272 12.25 -2.43 25.12
N PRO A 273 12.48 -3.07 23.97
CA PRO A 273 13.13 -4.37 23.94
C PRO A 273 14.62 -4.26 24.25
N ASP A 274 15.07 -4.99 25.27
CA ASP A 274 16.48 -5.25 25.55
C ASP A 274 16.83 -6.67 25.09
N VAL A 275 17.52 -6.75 23.95
CA VAL A 275 17.93 -8.01 23.34
C VAL A 275 19.03 -8.70 24.15
N ALA A 276 19.87 -7.94 24.87
CA ALA A 276 20.96 -8.50 25.65
C ALA A 276 20.42 -9.25 26.88
N THR A 277 19.44 -8.67 27.57
CA THR A 277 18.80 -9.30 28.73
C THR A 277 17.56 -10.12 28.39
N ARG A 278 17.11 -10.07 27.12
CA ARG A 278 15.90 -10.75 26.60
C ARG A 278 14.64 -10.37 27.38
N ARG A 279 14.46 -9.08 27.63
CA ARG A 279 13.33 -8.53 28.39
C ARG A 279 12.80 -7.26 27.72
N LEU A 280 11.54 -6.95 27.99
CA LEU A 280 10.97 -5.63 27.76
C LEU A 280 11.19 -4.77 29.00
N ILE A 281 11.78 -3.59 28.82
CA ILE A 281 11.93 -2.55 29.83
C ILE A 281 10.66 -1.70 29.85
N ASP A 282 10.16 -1.41 31.05
CA ASP A 282 8.95 -0.62 31.35
C ASP A 282 7.71 -0.99 30.51
N PRO A 283 7.34 -2.29 30.41
CA PRO A 283 6.21 -2.68 29.58
C PRO A 283 4.86 -2.37 30.22
N ILE A 284 3.93 -1.90 29.39
CA ILE A 284 2.49 -1.88 29.72
C ILE A 284 1.84 -3.05 28.97
N PHE A 285 1.51 -4.10 29.71
CA PHE A 285 0.91 -5.30 29.14
C PHE A 285 -0.61 -5.32 29.27
N VAL A 286 -1.27 -5.91 28.27
CA VAL A 286 -2.63 -6.45 28.42
C VAL A 286 -2.55 -7.97 28.42
N PRO A 287 -2.92 -8.64 29.53
CA PRO A 287 -2.79 -10.09 29.65
C PRO A 287 -3.57 -10.86 28.57
N SER A 288 -2.98 -11.94 28.05
CA SER A 288 -3.59 -12.91 27.11
C SER A 288 -4.15 -12.37 25.78
N ILE A 289 -4.06 -11.06 25.52
CA ILE A 289 -4.60 -10.46 24.29
C ILE A 289 -3.80 -10.89 23.07
N LEU A 290 -2.47 -11.05 23.19
CA LEU A 290 -1.67 -11.49 22.05
C LEU A 290 -2.04 -12.91 21.64
N SER A 291 -2.25 -13.84 22.58
CA SER A 291 -2.80 -15.17 22.28
C SER A 291 -4.14 -15.08 21.53
N PHE A 292 -5.05 -14.22 22.00
CA PHE A 292 -6.36 -14.05 21.37
C PHE A 292 -6.26 -13.52 19.93
N LEU A 293 -5.41 -12.51 19.69
CA LEU A 293 -5.22 -11.94 18.36
C LEU A 293 -4.51 -12.93 17.41
N ALA A 294 -3.55 -13.70 17.93
CA ALA A 294 -2.77 -14.68 17.18
C ALA A 294 -3.59 -15.93 16.81
N TYR A 295 -4.33 -16.50 17.78
CA TYR A 295 -4.94 -17.82 17.68
C TYR A 295 -6.46 -17.85 17.91
N GLY A 296 -7.07 -16.72 18.26
CA GLY A 296 -8.51 -16.64 18.56
C GLY A 296 -8.93 -17.21 19.91
N ASN A 297 -7.98 -17.53 20.79
CA ASN A 297 -8.23 -18.03 22.14
C ASN A 297 -7.19 -17.46 23.13
N PHE A 298 -7.50 -17.46 24.43
CA PHE A 298 -6.68 -16.79 25.46
C PHE A 298 -5.55 -17.66 26.02
N ASP A 299 -5.41 -18.91 25.58
CA ASP A 299 -4.44 -19.88 26.09
C ASP A 299 -3.19 -20.03 25.20
#